data_AF-A0A0F9B4Z5-F1
#
_entry.id   AF-A0A0F9B4Z5-F1
#
_cell.length_a   1.000
_cell.length_b   1.000
_cell.length_c   1.000
_cell.angle_alpha   90.00
_cell.angle_beta   90.00
_cell.angle_gamma   90.00
#
_symmetry.space_group_name_H-M   'P 1'
#
loop_
_entity.id
_entity.type
_entity.pdbx_description
1 polymer ?
#
loop_
_entity_poly.entity_id
_entity_poly.type
_entity_poly.pdbx_seq_one_letter_code
_entity_poly.pdbx_strand_id
1 'polypeptide(L)' 'MKQVFVDTSTWGALADKADKDHASALQCRDEIVGECKLVTSNYILDELYTLLLMNVGFQPTINYKEKL' A
#
# COMPACT_ATOMS: atom_id res chain seq x y z
N MET A 1 -7.60 -12.44 16.14
CA MET A 1 -6.62 -11.84 15.20
C MET A 1 -6.85 -10.34 15.17
N LYS A 2 -5.82 -9.53 15.45
CA LYS A 2 -5.95 -8.07 15.46
C LYS A 2 -6.11 -7.55 14.03
N GLN A 3 -6.89 -6.49 13.84
CA GLN A 3 -7.07 -5.85 12.54
C GLN A 3 -6.36 -4.49 12.57
N VAL A 4 -5.61 -4.21 11.50
CA VAL A 4 -4.97 -2.91 11.29
C VAL A 4 -5.60 -2.30 10.06
N PHE A 5 -6.23 -1.13 10.23
CA PHE A 5 -6.79 -0.39 9.12
C PHE A 5 -5.68 0.42 8.45
N VAL A 6 -5.41 0.10 7.18
CA VAL A 6 -4.26 0.62 6.43
C VAL A 6 -4.73 1.70 5.47
N ASP A 7 -4.16 2.88 5.66
CA ASP A 7 -4.43 4.10 4.89
C ASP A 7 -3.72 4.12 3.52
N THR A 8 -4.17 4.98 2.62
CA THR A 8 -3.60 5.20 1.28
C THR A 8 -2.10 5.46 1.35
N SER A 9 -1.66 6.30 2.29
CA SER A 9 -0.24 6.65 2.48
C SER A 9 0.65 5.42 2.66
N THR A 10 0.21 4.44 3.45
CA THR A 10 0.98 3.21 3.71
C THR A 10 1.04 2.30 2.49
N TRP A 11 -0.07 2.14 1.78
CA TRP A 11 -0.08 1.36 0.54
C TRP A 11 0.76 2.03 -0.56
N GLY A 12 0.71 3.35 -0.66
CA GLY A 12 1.53 4.15 -1.57
C GLY A 12 3.02 3.92 -1.31
N ALA A 13 3.44 4.07 -0.04
CA ALA A 13 4.83 3.82 0.36
C ALA A 13 5.26 2.37 0.10
N LEU A 14 4.39 1.38 0.26
CA LEU A 14 4.70 -0.02 -0.07
C LEU A 14 4.82 -0.29 -1.57
N ALA A 15 4.09 0.46 -2.40
CA ALA A 15 4.04 0.29 -3.85
C ALA A 15 5.20 1.00 -4.59
N ASP A 16 5.56 2.20 -4.12
CA ASP A 16 6.58 3.03 -4.75
C ASP A 16 7.93 2.89 -4.03
N LYS A 17 8.92 2.32 -4.73
CA LYS A 17 10.28 2.12 -4.20
C LYS A 17 11.05 3.43 -4.02
N ALA A 18 10.63 4.49 -4.71
CA ALA A 18 11.22 5.82 -4.58
C ALA A 18 10.58 6.64 -3.46
N ASP A 19 9.49 6.15 -2.85
CA ASP A 19 8.87 6.81 -1.71
C ASP A 19 9.85 6.86 -0.52
N LYS A 20 9.93 8.03 0.12
CA LYS A 20 10.82 8.28 1.27
C LYS A 20 10.53 7.34 2.45
N ASP A 21 9.29 6.89 2.59
CA ASP A 21 8.81 6.05 3.68
C ASP A 21 8.78 4.56 3.29
N HIS A 22 9.22 4.20 2.07
CA HIS A 22 9.21 2.83 1.55
C HIS A 22 9.87 1.83 2.50
N ALA A 23 11.06 2.15 3.00
CA ALA A 23 11.81 1.29 3.91
C ALA A 23 11.08 1.08 5.24
N SER A 24 10.53 2.16 5.82
CA SER A 24 9.79 2.10 7.08
C SER A 24 8.46 1.34 6.94
N ALA A 25 7.75 1.53 5.82
CA ALA A 25 6.52 0.82 5.53
C ALA A 25 6.76 -0.69 5.36
N LEU A 26 7.85 -1.08 4.67
CA LEU A 26 8.27 -2.48 4.54
C LEU A 26 8.59 -3.10 5.90
N GLN A 27 9.39 -2.41 6.72
CA GLN A 27 9.75 -2.89 8.05
C GLN A 27 8.49 -3.12 8.91
N CYS A 28 7.58 -2.14 8.96
CA CYS A 28 6.35 -2.25 9.74
C CYS A 28 5.47 -3.40 9.25
N ARG A 29 5.30 -3.57 7.93
CA ARG A 29 4.56 -4.71 7.36
C ARG A 29 5.17 -6.03 7.80
N ASP A 30 6.50 -6.16 7.72
CA ASP A 30 7.20 -7.40 8.04
C ASP A 30 7.16 -7.75 9.53
N GLU A 31 7.09 -6.75 10.41
CA GLU A 31 6.91 -6.93 11.85
C GLU A 31 5.51 -7.43 12.22
N ILE A 32 4.48 -7.07 11.44
CA ILE A 32 3.08 -7.41 11.76
C ILE A 32 2.49 -8.53 10.89
N VAL A 33 3.22 -9.00 9.87
CA VAL A 33 2.76 -10.04 8.97
C VAL A 33 2.55 -11.36 9.74
N GLY A 34 1.39 -11.98 9.56
CA GLY A 34 1.02 -13.21 10.29
C GLY A 34 0.44 -12.98 11.70
N GLU A 35 0.64 -11.81 12.31
CA GLU A 35 0.04 -11.45 13.61
C GLU A 35 -1.24 -10.63 13.44
N CYS A 36 -1.27 -9.77 12.42
CA CYS A 36 -2.35 -8.85 12.14
C CYS A 36 -2.97 -9.09 10.76
N LYS A 37 -4.28 -8.85 10.65
CA LYS A 37 -4.96 -8.74 9.36
C LYS A 37 -4.96 -7.28 8.93
N LEU A 38 -4.35 -7.01 7.79
CA LEU A 38 -4.44 -5.70 7.15
C LEU A 38 -5.82 -5.57 6.49
N VAL A 39 -6.53 -4.49 6.79
CA VAL A 39 -7.84 -4.18 6.22
C VAL A 39 -7.82 -2.76 5.69
N THR A 40 -8.59 -2.48 4.64
CA THR A 40 -8.71 -1.14 4.06
C THR A 40 -10.13 -0.95 3.51
N SER A 41 -10.43 0.22 2.96
CA SER A 41 -11.72 0.53 2.35
C SER A 41 -11.60 0.65 0.83
N ASN A 42 -12.73 0.52 0.13
CA ASN A 42 -12.79 0.79 -1.31
C ASN A 42 -12.44 2.25 -1.66
N TYR A 43 -12.67 3.22 -0.76
CA TYR A 43 -12.27 4.61 -0.95
C TYR A 43 -10.75 4.78 -0.92
N ILE A 44 -10.07 4.06 -0.02
CA ILE A 44 -8.60 4.05 0.04
C ILE A 44 -8.01 3.39 -1.21
N LEU A 45 -8.65 2.33 -1.73
CA LEU A 45 -8.21 1.73 -2.99
C LEU A 45 -8.36 2.68 -4.19
N ASP A 46 -9.44 3.45 -4.25
CA ASP A 46 -9.66 4.46 -5.31
C ASP A 46 -8.60 5.58 -5.26
N GLU A 47 -8.35 6.12 -4.07
CA GLU A 47 -7.30 7.12 -3.84
C GLU A 47 -5.91 6.56 -4.17
N LEU A 48 -5.61 5.33 -3.73
CA LEU A 48 -4.35 4.64 -4.00
C LEU A 48 -4.09 4.48 -5.50
N TYR A 49 -5.08 3.99 -6.27
CA TYR A 49 -4.88 3.82 -7.71
C TYR A 49 -4.70 5.15 -8.42
N THR A 50 -5.39 6.21 -7.97
CA THR A 50 -5.17 7.56 -8.47
C THR A 50 -3.76 8.05 -8.14
N LEU A 51 -3.29 7.85 -6.90
CA LEU A 51 -1.95 8.22 -6.45
C LEU A 51 -0.86 7.53 -7.26
N LEU A 52 -0.97 6.20 -7.45
CA LEU A 52 0.01 5.43 -8.20
C LEU A 52 0.02 5.78 -9.69
N LEU A 53 -1.15 6.05 -10.27
CA LEU A 53 -1.23 6.48 -11.67
C LEU A 53 -0.52 7.83 -11.89
N MET A 54 -0.69 8.76 -10.95
CA MET A 54 -0.09 10.10 -11.01
C MET A 54 1.42 10.09 -10.76
N ASN A 55 1.91 9.26 -9.83
CA ASN A 55 3.30 9.35 -9.36
C ASN A 55 4.21 8.25 -9.91
N VAL A 56 3.68 7.05 -10.18
CA VAL A 56 4.46 5.86 -10.58
C VAL A 56 4.19 5.49 -12.04
N GLY A 57 2.95 5.69 -12.50
CA GLY A 57 2.51 5.48 -13.88
C GLY A 57 1.57 4.29 -14.06
N PHE A 58 1.04 4.18 -15.28
CA PHE A 58 -0.06 3.27 -15.61
C PHE A 58 0.27 1.79 -15.38
N GLN A 59 1.34 1.28 -16.01
CA GLN A 59 1.65 -0.15 -15.94
C GLN A 59 2.02 -0.63 -14.52
N PRO A 60 2.84 0.10 -13.73
CA PRO A 60 3.07 -0.25 -12.33
C PRO A 60 1.78 -0.27 -11.50
N THR A 61 0.85 0.65 -11.75
CA THR A 61 -0.44 0.71 -11.05
C THR A 61 -1.30 -0.53 -11.32
N ILE A 62 -1.40 -0.95 -12.59
CA ILE A 62 -2.12 -2.18 -12.96
C ILE A 62 -1.48 -3.40 -12.28
N ASN A 63 -0.15 -3.52 -12.37
CA ASN A 63 0.58 -4.62 -11.75
C ASN A 63 0.43 -4.65 -10.21
N TYR A 64 0.23 -3.49 -9.57
CA TYR A 64 0.02 -3.40 -8.13
C TYR A 64 -1.42 -3.77 -7.75
N LYS A 65 -2.41 -3.29 -8.52
CA LYS A 65 -3.83 -3.64 -8.35
C LYS A 65 -4.08 -5.15 -8.42
N GLU A 66 -3.36 -5.88 -9.27
CA GLU A 66 -3.49 -7.34 -9.40
C GLU A 66 -2.86 -8.13 -8.23
N LYS A 67 -2.02 -7.49 -7.40
CA LYS A 67 -1.34 -8.13 -6.26
C LYS A 67 -2.05 -7.95 -4.93
N LEU A 68 -2.96 -6.98 -4.84
CA LEU A 68 -3.72 -6.60 -3.64
C LEU A 68 -4.96 -7.50 -3.50
#